data_AF-A0AAU6Q0F5-F1
#
_entry.id   AF-A0AAU6Q0F5-F1
#
_cell.length_a   1.000
_cell.length_b   1.000
_cell.length_c   1.000
_cell.angle_alpha   90.00
_cell.angle_beta   90.00
_cell.angle_gamma   90.00
#
_symmetry.space_group_name_H-M   'P 1'
#
loop_
_entity.id
_entity.type
_entity.pdbx_description
1 polymer ?
#
loop_
_entity_poly.entity_id
_entity_poly.type
_entity_poly.pdbx_seq_one_letter_code
_entity_poly.pdbx_strand_id
1 'polypeptide(L)'
;MKRIATYLSSALLLGSWAAAQTGSLSRSTPVQVQPAASGFASGIEPLAQARGAMFGNPRISSANGVTKLVFDLPAGMTYTLVPTFGGLRLDVGGARVVPASALRLAENLTEYRAGTGQIVMGTPFPLSLSDGWRATEATVASGNRVLIVELGSQMRGGAVSSVSGRVLAAAPADARAQASLQAPVPATDHAASSEHANDLPPGDSVKRVPGTLPPAPAAMTDTDTSRPSTLVGRIPGILQAGASVSAPRVGKSPGVTRMVLDLPPGTGYRIVPNTLGLRVELVGVGLGDARTSEQDTSSEVRAWRYERTGEGVNLTIVTGAPTTSRSGWRSQVLPPSSGNLMRLVLDISPAMANLTPLTSKERLIGSVPPMRANSGVSGLALLSSPSYVRPRVVIDPGHGGRDPGAVGTIIEKQVTLDVAKRVRDLLVAAGVDAVLTRETDRELHPDKNTDLQMRAQMGTPGTQMFVSIHVNATEASTALKGYGVETWWNPNHARSYDLASTLQRGMVRTTGAFDRGIKGYRSLSVLRNSRIPAALVEIGFTSHPIDGLNLTDNNYLERVAVGIASGVRDALLTGVSASGQPAGAASTTAP
;
A
#
# COMPACT_ATOMS: atom_id res chain seq x y z
N MET A 1 67.75 1.96 -6.95
CA MET A 1 66.32 2.21 -7.20
C MET A 1 65.51 1.25 -6.32
N LYS A 2 64.56 1.78 -5.54
CA LYS A 2 63.78 1.09 -4.49
C LYS A 2 63.04 -0.13 -5.07
N ARG A 3 63.28 -1.35 -4.58
CA ARG A 3 62.67 -2.07 -3.43
C ARG A 3 61.16 -2.32 -3.61
N ILE A 4 60.55 -3.46 -3.27
CA ILE A 4 60.93 -4.81 -2.79
C ILE A 4 59.61 -5.61 -2.85
N ALA A 5 59.67 -6.89 -3.22
CA ALA A 5 58.61 -7.89 -3.01
C ALA A 5 59.16 -9.01 -2.11
N THR A 6 58.46 -9.35 -1.02
CA THR A 6 58.67 -10.51 -0.11
C THR A 6 57.51 -10.48 0.90
N TYR A 7 56.80 -11.54 1.34
CA TYR A 7 57.08 -12.90 1.85
C TYR A 7 55.77 -13.73 1.71
N LEU A 8 55.68 -15.05 1.45
CA LEU A 8 56.14 -16.29 2.12
C LEU A 8 55.66 -16.48 3.58
N SER A 9 54.75 -17.45 3.84
CA SER A 9 55.03 -18.65 4.66
C SER A 9 53.78 -19.42 5.10
N SER A 10 53.93 -20.74 5.10
CA SER A 10 53.03 -21.81 5.53
C SER A 10 53.03 -22.04 7.05
N ALA A 11 51.98 -22.65 7.60
CA ALA A 11 52.08 -23.46 8.83
C ALA A 11 51.00 -24.56 8.87
N LEU A 12 51.47 -25.82 8.95
CA LEU A 12 50.72 -27.01 9.35
C LEU A 12 50.44 -27.01 10.86
N LEU A 13 49.41 -27.74 11.30
CA LEU A 13 49.41 -28.48 12.58
C LEU A 13 48.36 -29.61 12.54
N LEU A 14 48.84 -30.85 12.68
CA LEU A 14 48.11 -32.07 13.06
C LEU A 14 48.30 -32.28 14.56
N GLY A 15 47.29 -32.83 15.25
CA GLY A 15 47.46 -33.31 16.63
C GLY A 15 46.14 -33.58 17.35
N SER A 16 45.72 -34.84 17.35
CA SER A 16 44.68 -35.44 18.18
C SER A 16 45.12 -35.57 19.65
N TRP A 17 44.17 -35.76 20.59
CA TRP A 17 44.11 -36.83 21.61
C TRP A 17 42.95 -36.59 22.61
N ALA A 18 42.41 -37.70 23.12
CA ALA A 18 41.14 -37.86 23.83
C ALA A 18 41.29 -38.16 25.34
N ALA A 19 40.18 -38.04 26.09
CA ALA A 19 39.77 -38.72 27.37
C ALA A 19 38.86 -37.75 28.17
N ALA A 20 37.78 -38.09 28.90
CA ALA A 20 37.11 -39.29 29.41
C ALA A 20 35.63 -38.90 29.72
N GLN A 21 34.57 -39.70 29.45
CA GLN A 21 33.95 -40.73 30.33
C GLN A 21 33.57 -40.18 31.74
N THR A 22 32.35 -40.33 32.33
CA THR A 22 31.37 -41.45 32.39
C THR A 22 30.02 -41.03 33.03
N GLY A 23 28.93 -41.74 32.67
CA GLY A 23 27.84 -42.20 33.57
C GLY A 23 26.63 -41.27 33.75
N SER A 24 25.36 -41.72 33.73
CA SER A 24 24.79 -43.06 33.83
C SER A 24 23.39 -43.14 33.21
N LEU A 25 23.13 -44.27 32.55
CA LEU A 25 21.84 -44.74 32.04
C LEU A 25 20.86 -45.14 33.16
N SER A 26 19.56 -45.01 32.89
CA SER A 26 18.59 -46.04 33.29
C SER A 26 17.60 -46.28 32.14
N ARG A 27 17.27 -47.55 31.95
CA ARG A 27 16.67 -48.18 30.77
C ARG A 27 15.60 -49.16 31.26
N SER A 28 14.42 -49.17 30.65
CA SER A 28 13.52 -50.35 30.56
C SER A 28 12.30 -49.96 29.69
N THR A 29 12.24 -50.29 28.40
CA THR A 29 11.82 -51.56 27.72
C THR A 29 10.39 -51.50 27.16
N PRO A 30 10.10 -52.24 26.07
CA PRO A 30 9.13 -51.87 25.03
C PRO A 30 7.83 -52.71 25.06
N VAL A 31 6.79 -52.27 24.36
CA VAL A 31 5.63 -53.12 24.01
C VAL A 31 5.33 -53.01 22.50
N GLN A 32 5.14 -54.18 21.89
CA GLN A 32 4.84 -54.50 20.48
C GLN A 32 3.42 -54.04 20.05
N VAL A 33 3.23 -53.40 18.88
CA VAL A 33 2.77 -53.91 17.55
C VAL A 33 1.31 -54.46 17.58
N GLN A 34 0.28 -53.96 16.86
CA GLN A 34 -0.05 -53.97 15.40
C GLN A 34 -1.54 -53.49 15.22
N PRO A 35 -2.21 -53.57 14.04
CA PRO A 35 -2.10 -52.86 12.76
C PRO A 35 -3.27 -51.85 12.49
N ALA A 36 -3.21 -51.19 11.32
CA ALA A 36 -4.14 -50.18 10.83
C ALA A 36 -5.59 -50.65 10.58
N ALA A 37 -6.55 -49.74 10.73
CA ALA A 37 -7.83 -49.78 10.01
C ALA A 37 -8.27 -48.37 9.62
N SER A 38 -8.37 -48.15 8.32
CA SER A 38 -9.02 -47.03 7.65
C SER A 38 -10.50 -46.92 8.05
N GLY A 39 -10.94 -45.73 8.43
CA GLY A 39 -12.35 -45.42 8.63
C GLY A 39 -12.59 -43.92 8.66
N PHE A 40 -13.06 -43.36 7.54
CA PHE A 40 -13.74 -42.07 7.55
C PHE A 40 -15.03 -42.23 8.37
N ALA A 41 -15.13 -41.54 9.50
CA ALA A 41 -16.40 -41.36 10.19
C ALA A 41 -16.46 -39.96 10.79
N SER A 42 -17.37 -39.17 10.22
CA SER A 42 -17.95 -37.94 10.75
C SER A 42 -18.32 -38.06 12.23
N GLY A 43 -17.71 -37.22 13.07
CA GLY A 43 -18.04 -37.12 14.49
C GLY A 43 -17.49 -35.83 15.07
N ILE A 44 -18.32 -34.80 15.11
CA ILE A 44 -18.10 -33.65 15.99
C ILE A 44 -18.34 -34.14 17.41
N GLU A 45 -17.26 -34.44 18.14
CA GLU A 45 -17.27 -34.52 19.59
C GLU A 45 -17.12 -33.08 20.15
N PRO A 46 -18.07 -32.58 20.95
CA PRO A 46 -17.98 -31.25 21.52
C PRO A 46 -16.93 -31.26 22.64
N LEU A 47 -15.75 -30.69 22.36
CA LEU A 47 -14.76 -30.37 23.39
C LEU A 47 -15.41 -29.57 24.51
N ALA A 48 -15.38 -30.16 25.70
CA ALA A 48 -15.88 -29.61 26.94
C ALA A 48 -15.48 -28.13 27.09
N GLN A 49 -16.50 -27.30 27.24
CA GLN A 49 -16.42 -25.87 27.44
C GLN A 49 -15.48 -25.51 28.61
N ALA A 50 -14.38 -24.84 28.30
CA ALA A 50 -13.73 -23.93 29.24
C ALA A 50 -14.64 -22.69 29.45
N ARG A 51 -15.75 -22.88 30.20
CA ARG A 51 -16.59 -21.77 30.67
C ARG A 51 -15.81 -20.99 31.74
N GLY A 52 -15.09 -19.94 31.34
CA GLY A 52 -14.55 -18.95 32.27
C GLY A 52 -13.29 -18.19 31.84
N ALA A 53 -12.57 -18.63 30.81
CA ALA A 53 -11.33 -17.95 30.41
C ALA A 53 -11.61 -16.59 29.74
N MET A 54 -11.05 -15.52 30.30
CA MET A 54 -11.09 -14.16 29.76
C MET A 54 -9.82 -13.86 28.95
N PHE A 55 -9.97 -13.19 27.81
CA PHE A 55 -8.88 -12.82 26.92
C PHE A 55 -9.04 -11.38 26.44
N GLY A 56 -7.94 -10.65 26.22
CA GLY A 56 -7.98 -9.40 25.44
C GLY A 56 -7.49 -8.12 26.12
N ASN A 57 -6.74 -8.19 27.22
CA ASN A 57 -5.95 -7.04 27.68
C ASN A 57 -4.45 -7.38 27.58
N PRO A 58 -3.73 -6.90 26.55
CA PRO A 58 -2.31 -7.17 26.43
C PRO A 58 -1.51 -6.29 27.37
N ARG A 59 -0.33 -6.79 27.76
CA ARG A 59 0.75 -5.93 28.27
C ARG A 59 1.41 -5.24 27.09
N ILE A 60 1.53 -3.92 27.13
CA ILE A 60 2.02 -3.10 26.02
C ILE A 60 3.31 -2.38 26.43
N SER A 61 4.30 -2.38 25.54
CA SER A 61 5.52 -1.58 25.67
C SER A 61 5.96 -1.06 24.31
N SER A 62 6.70 0.03 24.25
CA SER A 62 7.30 0.54 23.01
C SER A 62 8.76 0.92 23.24
N ALA A 63 9.64 0.48 22.35
CA ALA A 63 11.06 0.81 22.37
C ALA A 63 11.64 0.70 20.96
N ASN A 64 12.56 1.61 20.60
CA ASN A 64 13.29 1.59 19.33
C ASN A 64 12.39 1.49 18.07
N GLY A 65 11.25 2.19 18.07
CA GLY A 65 10.32 2.19 16.94
C GLY A 65 9.51 0.90 16.79
N VAL A 66 9.47 0.05 17.81
CA VAL A 66 8.66 -1.18 17.86
C VAL A 66 7.71 -1.13 19.05
N THR A 67 6.43 -1.42 18.82
CA THR A 67 5.42 -1.63 19.87
C THR A 67 5.22 -3.13 20.06
N LYS A 68 5.39 -3.61 21.29
CA LYS A 68 5.23 -5.01 21.68
C LYS A 68 3.98 -5.18 22.53
N LEU A 69 3.10 -6.07 22.09
CA LEU A 69 1.91 -6.53 22.80
C LEU A 69 2.13 -7.98 23.26
N VAL A 70 1.86 -8.26 24.53
CA VAL A 70 1.95 -9.61 25.09
C VAL A 70 0.58 -10.01 25.63
N PHE A 71 -0.01 -11.04 25.02
CA PHE A 71 -1.28 -11.63 25.43
C PHE A 71 -1.04 -12.94 26.17
N ASP A 72 -1.69 -13.13 27.31
CA ASP A 72 -1.72 -14.44 27.96
C ASP A 72 -2.68 -15.37 27.20
N LEU A 73 -2.29 -16.62 26.97
CA LEU A 73 -3.07 -17.63 26.27
C LEU A 73 -3.62 -18.66 27.26
N PRO A 74 -4.90 -18.57 27.67
CA PRO A 74 -5.52 -19.57 28.53
C PRO A 74 -5.53 -20.96 27.89
N ALA A 75 -5.56 -22.00 28.74
CA ALA A 75 -5.67 -23.37 28.27
C ALA A 75 -6.95 -23.57 27.44
N GLY A 76 -6.82 -24.25 26.29
CA GLY A 76 -7.93 -24.51 25.36
C GLY A 76 -8.26 -23.35 24.40
N MET A 77 -7.59 -22.20 24.49
CA MET A 77 -7.77 -21.10 23.56
C MET A 77 -7.09 -21.37 22.21
N THR A 78 -7.77 -21.02 21.12
CA THR A 78 -7.21 -20.93 19.77
C THR A 78 -7.26 -19.49 19.26
N TYR A 79 -6.42 -19.15 18.30
CA TYR A 79 -6.50 -17.84 17.64
C TYR A 79 -5.97 -17.86 16.21
N THR A 80 -6.38 -16.87 15.43
CA THR A 80 -5.90 -16.63 14.06
C THR A 80 -5.51 -15.16 13.87
N LEU A 81 -4.37 -14.91 13.23
CA LEU A 81 -3.83 -13.59 12.92
C LEU A 81 -4.11 -13.22 11.46
N VAL A 82 -4.65 -12.03 11.23
CA VAL A 82 -5.05 -11.55 9.91
C VAL A 82 -4.52 -10.12 9.70
N PRO A 83 -3.37 -9.95 9.03
CA PRO A 83 -2.87 -8.63 8.70
C PRO A 83 -3.76 -7.98 7.62
N THR A 84 -3.98 -6.69 7.76
CA THR A 84 -4.82 -5.85 6.90
C THR A 84 -4.12 -4.53 6.59
N PHE A 85 -4.64 -3.79 5.63
CA PHE A 85 -4.16 -2.43 5.33
C PHE A 85 -4.25 -1.48 6.55
N GLY A 86 -5.25 -1.68 7.43
CA GLY A 86 -5.46 -0.85 8.61
C GLY A 86 -4.74 -1.32 9.88
N GLY A 87 -4.07 -2.48 9.85
CA GLY A 87 -3.46 -3.09 11.04
C GLY A 87 -3.66 -4.60 11.12
N LEU A 88 -3.72 -5.17 12.32
CA LEU A 88 -3.77 -6.62 12.56
C LEU A 88 -5.07 -7.01 13.27
N ARG A 89 -5.78 -8.00 12.74
CA ARG A 89 -6.94 -8.62 13.40
C ARG A 89 -6.54 -9.97 14.01
N LEU A 90 -7.04 -10.24 15.20
CA LEU A 90 -6.88 -11.49 15.94
C LEU A 90 -8.27 -12.08 16.19
N ASP A 91 -8.57 -13.21 15.58
CA ASP A 91 -9.79 -13.98 15.83
C ASP A 91 -9.53 -14.97 16.97
N VAL A 92 -10.44 -15.05 17.93
CA VAL A 92 -10.27 -15.81 19.17
C VAL A 92 -11.33 -16.91 19.26
N GLY A 93 -10.88 -18.15 19.48
CA GLY A 93 -11.73 -19.31 19.76
C GLY A 93 -11.44 -19.89 21.14
N GLY A 94 -12.47 -20.47 21.78
CA GLY A 94 -12.31 -21.15 23.07
C GLY A 94 -12.13 -20.24 24.30
N ALA A 95 -12.17 -18.90 24.13
CA ALA A 95 -12.11 -17.94 25.24
C ALA A 95 -13.05 -16.74 25.01
N ARG A 96 -13.52 -16.10 26.10
CA ARG A 96 -14.35 -14.90 26.01
C ARG A 96 -13.46 -13.67 25.90
N VAL A 97 -13.61 -12.92 24.80
CA VAL A 97 -12.92 -11.64 24.64
C VAL A 97 -13.56 -10.58 25.53
N VAL A 98 -12.76 -9.97 26.40
CA VAL A 98 -13.17 -8.85 27.26
C VAL A 98 -13.37 -7.61 26.38
N PRO A 99 -14.56 -7.00 26.38
CA PRO A 99 -14.80 -5.80 25.61
C PRO A 99 -13.89 -4.66 26.08
N ALA A 100 -13.13 -4.08 25.16
CA ALA A 100 -12.27 -2.94 25.44
C ALA A 100 -12.06 -2.15 24.15
N SER A 101 -12.00 -0.83 24.26
CA SER A 101 -11.66 0.04 23.15
C SER A 101 -10.76 1.16 23.62
N ALA A 102 -9.62 1.35 22.95
CA ALA A 102 -8.74 2.47 23.22
C ALA A 102 -8.06 2.91 21.93
N LEU A 103 -7.81 4.21 21.83
CA LEU A 103 -7.11 4.82 20.71
C LEU A 103 -5.70 5.21 21.16
N ARG A 104 -4.70 5.02 20.29
CA ARG A 104 -3.30 5.40 20.51
C ARG A 104 -2.70 4.90 21.82
N LEU A 105 -2.88 3.61 22.09
CA LEU A 105 -2.29 2.96 23.27
C LEU A 105 -0.75 2.93 23.24
N ALA A 106 -0.15 3.01 22.05
CA ALA A 106 1.30 3.00 21.87
C ALA A 106 1.69 3.56 20.49
N GLU A 107 2.99 3.78 20.29
CA GLU A 107 3.58 4.42 19.10
C GLU A 107 3.07 3.81 17.77
N ASN A 108 3.09 2.49 17.66
CA ASN A 108 2.64 1.77 16.47
C ASN A 108 1.25 1.14 16.61
N LEU A 109 0.50 1.46 17.68
CA LEU A 109 -0.85 0.95 17.94
C LEU A 109 -1.84 2.11 18.01
N THR A 110 -2.36 2.51 16.85
CA THR A 110 -3.26 3.65 16.71
C THR A 110 -4.67 3.35 17.20
N GLU A 111 -5.05 2.07 17.23
CA GLU A 111 -6.34 1.61 17.69
C GLU A 111 -6.22 0.22 18.32
N TYR A 112 -7.04 -0.02 19.33
CA TYR A 112 -7.28 -1.33 19.91
C TYR A 112 -8.76 -1.48 20.20
N ARG A 113 -9.42 -2.44 19.56
CA ARG A 113 -10.82 -2.80 19.82
C ARG A 113 -10.91 -4.30 20.07
N ALA A 114 -11.34 -4.69 21.25
CA ALA A 114 -11.62 -6.07 21.63
C ALA A 114 -13.13 -6.23 21.84
N GLY A 115 -13.71 -7.27 21.24
CA GLY A 115 -15.14 -7.57 21.35
C GLY A 115 -15.56 -8.67 20.38
N THR A 116 -16.71 -9.30 20.64
CA THR A 116 -17.33 -10.31 19.74
C THR A 116 -16.38 -11.43 19.25
N GLY A 117 -15.48 -11.91 20.13
CA GLY A 117 -14.52 -12.95 19.77
C GLY A 117 -13.35 -12.48 18.90
N GLN A 118 -13.16 -11.17 18.75
CA GLN A 118 -12.12 -10.57 17.91
C GLN A 118 -11.38 -9.45 18.63
N ILE A 119 -10.13 -9.22 18.21
CA ILE A 119 -9.34 -8.06 18.59
C ILE A 119 -8.79 -7.41 17.32
N VAL A 120 -9.01 -6.12 17.17
CA VAL A 120 -8.51 -5.29 16.07
C VAL A 120 -7.46 -4.35 16.61
N MET A 121 -6.25 -4.43 16.05
CA MET A 121 -5.11 -3.57 16.36
C MET A 121 -4.84 -2.69 15.15
N GLY A 122 -5.13 -1.39 15.23
CA GLY A 122 -4.82 -0.44 14.16
C GLY A 122 -3.35 -0.02 14.18
N THR A 123 -2.76 0.16 13.01
CA THR A 123 -1.38 0.63 12.85
C THR A 123 -1.32 1.89 11.97
N PRO A 124 -0.30 2.76 12.13
CA PRO A 124 -0.14 3.96 11.29
C PRO A 124 0.48 3.65 9.91
N PHE A 125 0.77 2.38 9.64
CA PHE A 125 1.34 1.85 8.41
C PHE A 125 0.65 0.52 8.07
N PRO A 126 0.53 0.14 6.79
CA PRO A 126 -0.13 -1.10 6.41
C PRO A 126 0.66 -2.32 6.86
N LEU A 127 -0.03 -3.40 7.19
CA LEU A 127 0.58 -4.70 7.46
C LEU A 127 0.37 -5.64 6.25
N SER A 128 1.41 -6.36 5.86
CA SER A 128 1.32 -7.45 4.89
C SER A 128 1.38 -8.80 5.61
N LEU A 129 1.40 -9.92 4.88
CA LEU A 129 1.66 -11.23 5.48
C LEU A 129 3.05 -11.30 6.16
N SER A 130 4.01 -10.48 5.72
CA SER A 130 5.41 -10.55 6.15
C SER A 130 5.99 -9.23 6.68
N ASP A 131 5.36 -8.09 6.43
CA ASP A 131 5.92 -6.76 6.70
C ASP A 131 5.06 -5.96 7.67
N GLY A 132 5.73 -5.15 8.48
CA GLY A 132 5.11 -4.25 9.46
C GLY A 132 4.89 -4.89 10.85
N TRP A 133 5.09 -6.20 10.97
CA TRP A 133 4.84 -6.92 12.21
C TRP A 133 5.62 -8.23 12.32
N ARG A 134 5.69 -8.75 13.55
CA ARG A 134 6.15 -10.10 13.88
C ARG A 134 5.28 -10.71 14.96
N ALA A 135 4.98 -12.02 14.88
CA ALA A 135 4.33 -12.74 15.97
C ALA A 135 5.09 -14.01 16.38
N THR A 136 5.16 -14.26 17.69
CA THR A 136 5.78 -15.44 18.31
C THR A 136 4.92 -15.94 19.47
N GLU A 137 4.99 -17.24 19.76
CA GLU A 137 4.49 -17.79 21.03
C GLU A 137 5.68 -18.15 21.93
N ALA A 138 5.50 -18.01 23.24
CA ALA A 138 6.48 -18.44 24.23
C ALA A 138 5.78 -19.00 25.48
N THR A 139 6.51 -19.79 26.27
CA THR A 139 6.09 -20.19 27.63
C THR A 139 6.91 -19.37 28.63
N VAL A 140 6.24 -18.58 29.47
CA VAL A 140 6.92 -17.78 30.51
C VAL A 140 7.28 -18.67 31.72
N ALA A 141 8.19 -18.19 32.58
CA ALA A 141 8.73 -18.97 33.71
C ALA A 141 7.66 -19.53 34.67
N SER A 142 6.47 -18.94 34.72
CA SER A 142 5.32 -19.44 35.48
C SER A 142 4.60 -20.64 34.82
N GLY A 143 5.07 -21.12 33.67
CA GLY A 143 4.46 -22.20 32.89
C GLY A 143 3.33 -21.76 31.94
N ASN A 144 2.96 -20.47 31.93
CA ASN A 144 1.88 -19.95 31.10
C ASN A 144 2.34 -19.70 29.65
N ARG A 145 1.48 -19.99 28.66
CA ARG A 145 1.71 -19.63 27.26
C ARG A 145 1.34 -18.17 27.00
N VAL A 146 2.12 -17.49 26.18
CA VAL A 146 1.86 -16.11 25.75
C VAL A 146 2.00 -15.98 24.24
N LEU A 147 1.15 -15.14 23.63
CA LEU A 147 1.32 -14.64 22.28
C LEU A 147 1.99 -13.26 22.36
N ILE A 148 3.08 -13.11 21.63
CA ILE A 148 3.83 -11.86 21.52
C ILE A 148 3.64 -11.32 20.10
N VAL A 149 3.09 -10.12 19.98
CA VAL A 149 2.94 -9.38 18.72
C VAL A 149 3.82 -8.14 18.79
N GLU A 150 4.71 -7.99 17.82
CA GLU A 150 5.57 -6.82 17.66
C GLU A 150 5.16 -6.07 16.39
N LEU A 151 4.96 -4.76 16.48
CA LEU A 151 4.50 -3.88 15.42
C LEU A 151 5.55 -2.80 15.15
N GLY A 152 5.94 -2.61 13.89
CA GLY A 152 6.85 -1.53 13.51
C GLY A 152 6.99 -1.40 12.00
N SER A 153 7.04 -0.16 11.49
CA SER A 153 7.00 0.14 10.05
C SER A 153 8.18 -0.45 9.24
N GLN A 154 9.30 -0.72 9.91
CA GLN A 154 10.50 -1.33 9.32
C GLN A 154 10.64 -2.81 9.66
N MET A 155 9.71 -3.38 10.44
CA MET A 155 9.75 -4.79 10.81
C MET A 155 9.43 -5.68 9.60
N ARG A 156 10.15 -6.80 9.53
CA ARG A 156 9.90 -7.89 8.60
C ARG A 156 9.89 -9.21 9.35
N GLY A 157 9.19 -10.20 8.81
CA GLY A 157 9.19 -11.58 9.29
C GLY A 157 7.80 -12.19 9.47
N GLY A 158 6.72 -11.39 9.54
CA GLY A 158 5.36 -11.92 9.76
C GLY A 158 5.28 -12.85 10.98
N ALA A 159 4.41 -13.86 10.95
CA ALA A 159 4.46 -14.92 11.96
C ALA A 159 5.68 -15.84 11.73
N VAL A 160 6.44 -16.10 12.80
CA VAL A 160 7.53 -17.08 12.73
C VAL A 160 6.98 -18.51 12.55
N SER A 161 7.82 -19.49 12.21
CA SER A 161 7.41 -20.87 11.90
C SER A 161 6.54 -21.55 12.96
N SER A 162 6.68 -21.20 14.25
CA SER A 162 5.83 -21.73 15.32
C SER A 162 4.39 -21.18 15.33
N VAL A 163 4.13 -20.11 14.59
CA VAL A 163 2.84 -19.39 14.55
C VAL A 163 2.30 -19.24 13.11
N SER A 164 3.08 -19.60 12.08
CA SER A 164 2.73 -19.41 10.67
C SER A 164 1.46 -20.15 10.23
N GLY A 165 1.19 -21.34 10.79
CA GLY A 165 -0.06 -22.09 10.57
C GLY A 165 -1.32 -21.44 11.14
N ARG A 166 -1.20 -20.30 11.84
CA ARG A 166 -2.30 -19.52 12.43
C ARG A 166 -2.45 -18.14 11.79
N VAL A 167 -1.80 -17.91 10.64
CA VAL A 167 -1.98 -16.68 9.86
C VAL A 167 -2.87 -16.96 8.67
N LEU A 168 -3.93 -16.16 8.51
CA LEU A 168 -4.73 -16.16 7.30
C LEU A 168 -4.48 -14.87 6.53
N ALA A 169 -4.42 -14.99 5.20
CA ALA A 169 -4.62 -13.83 4.35
C ALA A 169 -6.01 -13.25 4.66
N ALA A 170 -6.10 -11.92 4.75
CA ALA A 170 -7.39 -11.27 4.86
C ALA A 170 -8.27 -11.75 3.70
N ALA A 171 -9.40 -12.39 4.03
CA ALA A 171 -10.38 -12.73 3.02
C ALA A 171 -10.79 -11.44 2.29
N PRO A 172 -10.99 -11.47 0.96
CA PRO A 172 -11.65 -10.36 0.28
C PRO A 172 -12.96 -10.06 1.04
N ALA A 173 -13.17 -8.80 1.39
CA ALA A 173 -14.34 -8.39 2.18
C ALA A 173 -15.62 -8.98 1.55
N ASP A 174 -16.46 -9.58 2.40
CA ASP A 174 -17.75 -10.16 1.97
C ASP A 174 -18.51 -9.17 1.09
N ALA A 175 -19.00 -9.67 -0.05
CA ALA A 175 -19.70 -8.88 -1.07
C ALA A 175 -20.90 -8.06 -0.52
N ARG A 176 -21.44 -8.43 0.64
CA ARG A 176 -22.52 -7.71 1.33
C ARG A 176 -22.08 -6.43 2.04
N ALA A 177 -20.83 -6.36 2.53
CA ALA A 177 -20.25 -5.13 3.07
C ALA A 177 -19.82 -4.16 1.94
N GLN A 178 -19.50 -4.69 0.75
CA GLN A 178 -19.27 -3.89 -0.45
C GLN A 178 -20.57 -3.36 -1.08
N ALA A 179 -21.67 -4.11 -0.99
CA ALA A 179 -22.98 -3.70 -1.51
C ALA A 179 -23.60 -2.49 -0.80
N SER A 180 -23.20 -2.20 0.45
CA SER A 180 -23.68 -1.03 1.21
C SER A 180 -22.88 0.25 0.91
N LEU A 181 -21.75 0.14 0.20
CA LEU A 181 -20.98 1.27 -0.35
C LEU A 181 -21.16 1.45 -1.86
N GLN A 182 -21.83 0.49 -2.51
CA GLN A 182 -22.17 0.48 -3.93
C GLN A 182 -23.70 0.44 -4.09
N ALA A 183 -24.39 1.52 -3.74
CA ALA A 183 -25.75 1.70 -4.23
C ALA A 183 -25.70 1.90 -5.76
N PRO A 184 -26.39 1.08 -6.59
CA PRO A 184 -26.39 1.24 -8.03
C PRO A 184 -27.31 2.38 -8.48
N VAL A 185 -26.89 3.14 -9.50
CA VAL A 185 -27.80 3.76 -10.46
C VAL A 185 -28.37 2.62 -11.34
N PRO A 186 -29.65 2.62 -11.74
CA PRO A 186 -30.29 1.43 -12.30
C PRO A 186 -29.63 1.02 -13.61
N ALA A 187 -29.22 -0.24 -13.71
CA ALA A 187 -28.84 -0.85 -14.97
C ALA A 187 -30.09 -1.41 -15.64
N THR A 188 -30.36 -0.97 -16.86
CA THR A 188 -31.27 -1.65 -17.78
C THR A 188 -30.60 -2.93 -18.27
N ASP A 189 -31.30 -4.05 -18.14
CA ASP A 189 -30.89 -5.35 -18.64
C ASP A 189 -30.59 -5.31 -20.14
N HIS A 190 -29.40 -5.79 -20.53
CA HIS A 190 -29.20 -6.37 -21.85
C HIS A 190 -28.52 -7.72 -21.71
N ALA A 191 -29.27 -8.73 -22.15
CA ALA A 191 -28.86 -10.11 -22.30
C ALA A 191 -27.66 -10.23 -23.25
N ALA A 192 -26.83 -11.23 -22.99
CA ALA A 192 -25.63 -11.55 -23.73
C ALA A 192 -25.92 -11.73 -25.24
N SER A 193 -25.39 -10.80 -26.05
CA SER A 193 -25.11 -11.03 -27.47
C SER A 193 -23.59 -11.09 -27.69
N SER A 194 -23.19 -12.09 -28.47
CA SER A 194 -21.81 -12.39 -28.83
C SER A 194 -21.30 -11.46 -29.94
N GLU A 195 -21.01 -10.19 -29.65
CA GLU A 195 -20.33 -9.27 -30.58
C GLU A 195 -19.57 -8.11 -29.87
N HIS A 196 -18.55 -8.34 -29.03
CA HIS A 196 -17.67 -7.23 -28.62
C HIS A 196 -16.20 -7.68 -28.53
N ALA A 197 -15.47 -7.50 -29.65
CA ALA A 197 -14.04 -7.75 -29.73
C ALA A 197 -13.17 -6.60 -29.14
N ASN A 198 -13.73 -5.42 -28.86
CA ASN A 198 -12.94 -4.18 -28.80
C ASN A 198 -13.33 -3.25 -27.64
N ASP A 199 -13.19 -3.70 -26.39
CA ASP A 199 -13.25 -2.75 -25.27
C ASP A 199 -11.87 -2.12 -25.08
N LEU A 200 -11.83 -0.79 -25.24
CA LEU A 200 -10.70 0.03 -24.85
C LEU A 200 -10.66 0.15 -23.31
N PRO A 201 -9.50 0.48 -22.70
CA PRO A 201 -9.43 0.96 -21.33
C PRO A 201 -10.56 1.93 -20.98
N PRO A 202 -11.12 1.91 -19.75
CA PRO A 202 -12.24 2.77 -19.39
C PRO A 202 -11.99 4.27 -19.65
N GLY A 203 -10.73 4.74 -19.59
CA GLY A 203 -10.33 6.10 -19.94
C GLY A 203 -10.32 6.41 -21.45
N ASP A 204 -10.03 5.42 -22.29
CA ASP A 204 -9.95 5.55 -23.76
C ASP A 204 -11.32 5.70 -24.43
N SER A 205 -12.38 5.25 -23.76
CA SER A 205 -13.76 5.34 -24.28
C SER A 205 -14.31 6.78 -24.22
N VAL A 206 -13.71 7.62 -23.39
CA VAL A 206 -14.07 9.03 -23.22
C VAL A 206 -13.45 9.84 -24.36
N LYS A 207 -14.11 9.84 -25.54
CA LYS A 207 -13.78 10.76 -26.64
C LYS A 207 -13.82 12.20 -26.13
N ARG A 208 -12.94 13.08 -26.67
CA ARG A 208 -12.81 14.53 -26.38
C ARG A 208 -14.13 15.08 -25.84
N VAL A 209 -14.19 15.23 -24.51
CA VAL A 209 -15.46 15.41 -23.77
C VAL A 209 -16.20 16.63 -24.32
N PRO A 210 -17.44 16.50 -24.82
CA PRO A 210 -18.30 17.65 -25.08
C PRO A 210 -18.66 18.30 -23.74
N GLY A 211 -18.01 19.41 -23.40
CA GLY A 211 -18.21 20.12 -22.15
C GLY A 211 -16.90 20.65 -21.56
N THR A 212 -16.95 21.75 -20.82
CA THR A 212 -15.77 22.30 -20.16
C THR A 212 -15.46 21.52 -18.89
N LEU A 213 -14.25 20.96 -18.78
CA LEU A 213 -13.76 20.38 -17.52
C LEU A 213 -13.88 21.42 -16.40
N PRO A 214 -14.10 20.98 -15.14
CA PRO A 214 -14.09 21.89 -14.01
C PRO A 214 -12.80 22.71 -13.99
N PRO A 215 -12.87 24.03 -13.76
CA PRO A 215 -11.66 24.84 -13.67
C PRO A 215 -10.80 24.36 -12.50
N ALA A 216 -9.49 24.49 -12.65
CA ALA A 216 -8.58 24.24 -11.54
C ALA A 216 -8.91 25.18 -10.36
N PRO A 217 -8.83 24.69 -9.11
CA PRO A 217 -9.06 25.53 -7.95
C PRO A 217 -7.96 26.59 -7.81
N ALA A 218 -8.30 27.69 -7.14
CA ALA A 218 -7.33 28.73 -6.83
C ALA A 218 -6.16 28.15 -6.02
N ALA A 219 -4.95 28.28 -6.56
CA ALA A 219 -3.75 27.75 -5.94
C ALA A 219 -3.59 28.24 -4.50
N MET A 220 -2.95 27.41 -3.67
CA MET A 220 -2.33 27.92 -2.44
C MET A 220 -1.30 28.99 -2.84
N THR A 221 -1.27 30.10 -2.11
CA THR A 221 -0.36 31.22 -2.41
C THR A 221 1.11 30.83 -2.22
N ASP A 222 1.39 29.78 -1.44
CA ASP A 222 2.66 29.07 -1.53
C ASP A 222 2.67 28.18 -2.78
N THR A 223 3.44 28.62 -3.78
CA THR A 223 3.59 27.94 -5.06
C THR A 223 4.55 26.74 -4.98
N ASP A 224 5.26 26.54 -3.87
CA ASP A 224 6.21 25.45 -3.73
C ASP A 224 5.52 24.16 -3.23
N THR A 225 4.81 23.51 -4.16
CA THR A 225 4.17 22.21 -3.94
C THR A 225 5.15 21.10 -3.57
N SER A 226 6.46 21.33 -3.73
CA SER A 226 7.51 20.38 -3.40
C SER A 226 7.81 20.32 -1.88
N ARG A 227 7.28 21.27 -1.09
CA ARG A 227 7.46 21.29 0.36
C ARG A 227 6.34 20.53 1.07
N PRO A 228 6.68 19.67 2.06
CA PRO A 228 5.67 19.03 2.88
C PRO A 228 4.93 20.06 3.73
N SER A 229 3.63 19.84 3.93
CA SER A 229 2.82 20.58 4.89
C SER A 229 3.43 20.54 6.29
N THR A 230 3.59 21.72 6.90
CA THR A 230 4.07 21.84 8.27
C THR A 230 3.03 21.33 9.26
N LEU A 231 3.33 20.21 9.94
CA LEU A 231 2.43 19.58 10.91
C LEU A 231 2.39 20.29 12.26
N VAL A 232 3.44 21.00 12.65
CA VAL A 232 3.53 21.68 13.96
C VAL A 232 4.11 23.06 13.74
N GLY A 233 3.50 24.07 14.34
CA GLY A 233 4.02 25.43 14.26
C GLY A 233 3.49 26.33 15.37
N ARG A 234 3.99 27.56 15.39
CA ARG A 234 3.53 28.61 16.29
C ARG A 234 3.37 29.89 15.49
N ILE A 235 2.22 30.55 15.68
CA ILE A 235 1.95 31.83 15.07
C ILE A 235 2.87 32.89 15.68
N PRO A 236 3.61 33.68 14.88
CA PRO A 236 4.47 34.73 15.41
C PRO A 236 3.71 35.75 16.26
N GLY A 237 4.38 36.30 17.28
CA GLY A 237 3.85 37.31 18.19
C GLY A 237 3.47 36.78 19.57
N ILE A 238 2.88 37.66 20.38
CA ILE A 238 2.56 37.40 21.79
C ILE A 238 1.08 37.07 21.93
N LEU A 239 0.80 35.94 22.57
CA LEU A 239 -0.55 35.48 22.87
C LEU A 239 -1.19 36.37 23.94
N GLN A 240 -2.34 36.94 23.62
CA GLN A 240 -3.12 37.77 24.55
C GLN A 240 -3.97 36.89 25.48
N ALA A 241 -4.10 37.29 26.74
CA ALA A 241 -4.96 36.60 27.69
C ALA A 241 -6.43 36.61 27.20
N GLY A 242 -7.09 35.45 27.25
CA GLY A 242 -8.46 35.30 26.77
C GLY A 242 -8.62 35.26 25.25
N ALA A 243 -7.52 35.17 24.48
CA ALA A 243 -7.59 35.01 23.03
C ALA A 243 -8.45 33.81 22.64
N SER A 244 -9.33 34.01 21.65
CA SER A 244 -10.23 32.99 21.14
C SER A 244 -10.11 32.84 19.63
N VAL A 245 -10.46 31.66 19.14
CA VAL A 245 -10.59 31.40 17.70
C VAL A 245 -12.03 31.59 17.24
N SER A 246 -12.19 31.97 15.97
CA SER A 246 -13.48 31.99 15.30
C SER A 246 -13.82 30.63 14.68
N ALA A 247 -15.05 30.50 14.20
CA ALA A 247 -15.42 29.38 13.34
C ALA A 247 -14.53 29.36 12.08
N PRO A 248 -14.10 28.18 11.59
CA PRO A 248 -13.32 28.10 10.37
C PRO A 248 -14.09 28.71 9.20
N ARG A 249 -13.42 29.52 8.38
CA ARG A 249 -13.99 29.98 7.11
C ARG A 249 -13.84 28.88 6.07
N VAL A 250 -14.92 28.55 5.37
CA VAL A 250 -14.95 27.44 4.41
C VAL A 250 -15.15 27.97 2.99
N GLY A 251 -14.17 27.75 2.12
CA GLY A 251 -14.26 27.98 0.68
C GLY A 251 -14.43 26.66 -0.06
N LYS A 252 -15.48 26.54 -0.88
CA LYS A 252 -15.77 25.31 -1.65
C LYS A 252 -15.39 25.53 -3.11
N SER A 253 -14.66 24.59 -3.69
CA SER A 253 -14.30 24.59 -5.12
C SER A 253 -14.40 23.16 -5.67
N PRO A 254 -14.54 22.98 -6.99
CA PRO A 254 -14.64 21.64 -7.57
C PRO A 254 -13.47 20.73 -7.15
N GLY A 255 -13.77 19.68 -6.39
CA GLY A 255 -12.80 18.66 -5.95
C GLY A 255 -11.85 19.10 -4.83
N VAL A 256 -12.06 20.26 -4.21
CA VAL A 256 -11.28 20.71 -3.05
C VAL A 256 -12.10 21.62 -2.14
N THR A 257 -11.97 21.42 -0.85
CA THR A 257 -12.51 22.32 0.18
C THR A 257 -11.38 22.96 0.95
N ARG A 258 -11.36 24.30 0.99
CA ARG A 258 -10.42 25.12 1.75
C ARG A 258 -11.02 25.51 3.09
N MET A 259 -10.40 25.13 4.19
CA MET A 259 -10.72 25.60 5.53
C MET A 259 -9.66 26.59 6.00
N VAL A 260 -10.07 27.76 6.48
CA VAL A 260 -9.18 28.80 6.98
C VAL A 260 -9.46 29.05 8.45
N LEU A 261 -8.44 28.88 9.27
CA LEU A 261 -8.45 29.20 10.70
C LEU A 261 -7.76 30.55 10.88
N ASP A 262 -8.49 31.53 11.39
CA ASP A 262 -7.93 32.81 11.80
C ASP A 262 -7.39 32.66 13.22
N LEU A 263 -6.06 32.65 13.34
CA LEU A 263 -5.35 32.32 14.56
C LEU A 263 -4.74 33.58 15.19
N PRO A 264 -5.00 33.85 16.49
CA PRO A 264 -4.33 34.91 17.24
C PRO A 264 -2.80 34.74 17.26
N PRO A 265 -2.02 35.84 17.37
CA PRO A 265 -0.58 35.78 17.60
C PRO A 265 -0.20 34.87 18.78
N GLY A 266 0.93 34.17 18.67
CA GLY A 266 1.44 33.29 19.72
C GLY A 266 0.74 31.93 19.85
N THR A 267 -0.36 31.68 19.13
CA THR A 267 -1.09 30.41 19.09
C THR A 267 -0.19 29.28 18.60
N GLY A 268 -0.07 28.19 19.37
CA GLY A 268 0.55 26.95 18.90
C GLY A 268 -0.46 26.12 18.12
N TYR A 269 -0.02 25.44 17.06
CA TYR A 269 -0.87 24.49 16.34
C TYR A 269 -0.14 23.18 16.04
N ARG A 270 -0.90 22.08 16.05
CA ARG A 270 -0.46 20.77 15.59
C ARG A 270 -1.56 20.09 14.76
N ILE A 271 -1.26 19.79 13.51
CA ILE A 271 -2.12 19.07 12.57
C ILE A 271 -1.81 17.58 12.67
N VAL A 272 -2.87 16.80 12.80
CA VAL A 272 -2.81 15.36 13.08
C VAL A 272 -3.73 14.63 12.10
N PRO A 273 -3.20 14.21 10.94
CA PRO A 273 -3.96 13.44 9.97
C PRO A 273 -4.29 12.03 10.47
N ASN A 274 -5.42 11.51 10.02
CA ASN A 274 -5.88 10.16 10.31
C ASN A 274 -6.88 9.67 9.24
N THR A 275 -7.32 8.42 9.37
CA THR A 275 -8.20 7.75 8.40
C THR A 275 -9.59 8.37 8.30
N LEU A 276 -10.05 9.13 9.30
CA LEU A 276 -11.33 9.83 9.29
C LEU A 276 -11.22 11.30 8.88
N GLY A 277 -10.00 11.84 8.78
CA GLY A 277 -9.73 13.23 8.42
C GLY A 277 -8.62 13.85 9.24
N LEU A 278 -8.75 15.13 9.59
CA LEU A 278 -7.72 15.89 10.29
C LEU A 278 -8.17 16.25 11.70
N ARG A 279 -7.22 16.26 12.64
CA ARG A 279 -7.37 16.99 13.90
C ARG A 279 -6.36 18.13 13.94
N VAL A 280 -6.79 19.33 14.29
CA VAL A 280 -5.91 20.47 14.54
C VAL A 280 -5.99 20.80 16.02
N GLU A 281 -4.91 20.52 16.73
CA GLU A 281 -4.72 20.84 18.15
C GLU A 281 -4.22 22.30 18.22
N LEU A 282 -4.98 23.19 18.84
CA LEU A 282 -4.66 24.61 19.00
C LEU A 282 -4.38 24.91 20.48
N VAL A 283 -3.21 25.47 20.77
CA VAL A 283 -2.73 25.69 22.14
C VAL A 283 -2.74 27.17 22.48
N GLY A 284 -3.25 27.49 23.67
CA GLY A 284 -3.29 28.84 24.24
C GLY A 284 -4.51 29.67 23.84
N VAL A 285 -5.47 29.10 23.12
CA VAL A 285 -6.67 29.81 22.66
C VAL A 285 -7.95 29.14 23.17
N GLY A 286 -8.99 29.95 23.40
CA GLY A 286 -10.34 29.49 23.73
C GLY A 286 -11.31 29.56 22.54
N LEU A 287 -12.60 29.30 22.78
CA LEU A 287 -13.65 29.34 21.75
C LEU A 287 -14.47 30.64 21.75
N GLY A 288 -14.50 31.41 22.84
CA GLY A 288 -15.44 32.53 22.97
C GLY A 288 -16.87 32.10 22.61
N ASP A 289 -17.51 32.90 21.74
CA ASP A 289 -18.85 32.66 21.17
C ASP A 289 -18.82 32.00 19.78
N ALA A 290 -17.68 31.44 19.37
CA ALA A 290 -17.55 30.84 18.06
C ALA A 290 -18.52 29.66 17.88
N ARG A 291 -19.14 29.57 16.70
CA ARG A 291 -19.80 28.35 16.27
C ARG A 291 -18.84 27.18 16.42
N THR A 292 -19.29 26.13 17.10
CA THR A 292 -18.44 25.02 17.50
C THR A 292 -18.54 23.80 16.60
N SER A 293 -19.49 23.73 15.67
CA SER A 293 -19.57 22.64 14.72
C SER A 293 -20.42 22.94 13.49
N GLU A 294 -20.18 22.17 12.43
CA GLU A 294 -20.98 22.11 11.21
C GLU A 294 -21.00 20.70 10.67
N GLN A 295 -22.12 20.32 10.05
CA GLN A 295 -22.28 19.09 9.28
C GLN A 295 -22.58 19.46 7.82
N ASP A 296 -22.54 18.47 6.93
CA ASP A 296 -22.80 18.60 5.50
C ASP A 296 -22.04 19.76 4.85
N THR A 297 -20.77 19.93 5.24
CA THR A 297 -19.97 21.07 4.80
C THR A 297 -19.68 21.00 3.30
N SER A 298 -19.29 19.85 2.76
CA SER A 298 -18.93 19.63 1.34
C SER A 298 -18.74 18.13 1.07
N SER A 299 -18.41 17.76 -0.18
CA SER A 299 -17.99 16.39 -0.52
C SER A 299 -16.65 16.00 0.11
N GLU A 300 -15.69 16.93 0.22
CA GLU A 300 -14.35 16.65 0.74
C GLU A 300 -14.27 16.77 2.26
N VAL A 301 -15.07 17.65 2.86
CA VAL A 301 -15.23 17.83 4.31
C VAL A 301 -16.69 17.56 4.66
N ARG A 302 -16.96 16.45 5.35
CA ARG A 302 -18.32 16.06 5.76
C ARG A 302 -18.79 16.86 6.96
N ALA A 303 -17.92 17.10 7.92
CA ALA A 303 -18.24 17.82 9.15
C ALA A 303 -16.99 18.40 9.80
N TRP A 304 -17.16 19.39 10.66
CA TRP A 304 -16.11 19.85 11.57
C TRP A 304 -16.68 20.17 12.96
N ARG A 305 -15.83 20.04 13.99
CA ARG A 305 -16.20 20.31 15.38
C ARG A 305 -15.02 20.78 16.20
N TYR A 306 -15.23 21.79 17.02
CA TYR A 306 -14.34 22.18 18.10
C TYR A 306 -14.68 21.49 19.41
N GLU A 307 -13.64 21.09 20.14
CA GLU A 307 -13.72 20.54 21.49
C GLU A 307 -12.73 21.30 22.38
N ARG A 308 -13.19 21.79 23.54
CA ARG A 308 -12.31 22.44 24.51
C ARG A 308 -11.39 21.40 25.15
N THR A 309 -10.16 21.79 25.42
CA THR A 309 -9.16 20.99 26.13
C THR A 309 -8.58 21.79 27.28
N GLY A 310 -7.78 21.17 28.14
CA GLY A 310 -7.10 21.87 29.25
C GLY A 310 -6.11 22.94 28.77
N GLU A 311 -5.55 22.79 27.58
CA GLU A 311 -4.48 23.64 27.05
C GLU A 311 -4.92 24.54 25.87
N GLY A 312 -6.17 24.40 25.42
CA GLY A 312 -6.73 25.16 24.30
C GLY A 312 -7.93 24.47 23.65
N VAL A 313 -7.90 24.28 22.33
CA VAL A 313 -9.03 23.79 21.53
C VAL A 313 -8.56 22.76 20.50
N ASN A 314 -9.30 21.66 20.35
CA ASN A 314 -9.14 20.72 19.25
C ASN A 314 -10.20 20.97 18.18
N LEU A 315 -9.79 21.19 16.93
CA LEU A 315 -10.66 21.10 15.76
C LEU A 315 -10.57 19.70 15.17
N THR A 316 -11.68 18.97 15.13
CA THR A 316 -11.81 17.74 14.34
C THR A 316 -12.48 18.07 13.02
N ILE A 317 -11.88 17.64 11.91
CA ILE A 317 -12.39 17.77 10.55
C ILE A 317 -12.59 16.36 10.00
N VAL A 318 -13.84 16.00 9.73
CA VAL A 318 -14.21 14.70 9.14
C VAL A 318 -14.22 14.85 7.63
N THR A 319 -13.44 14.04 6.93
CA THR A 319 -13.27 14.15 5.47
C THR A 319 -14.06 13.11 4.68
N GLY A 320 -14.26 13.40 3.39
CA GLY A 320 -14.93 12.52 2.44
C GLY A 320 -14.21 11.20 2.19
N ALA A 321 -12.88 11.26 2.27
CA ALA A 321 -11.93 10.18 2.06
C ALA A 321 -10.81 10.22 3.12
N PRO A 322 -10.07 9.11 3.34
CA PRO A 322 -8.99 9.07 4.32
C PRO A 322 -7.89 10.10 4.06
N THR A 323 -7.26 10.59 5.13
CA THR A 323 -6.06 11.43 5.04
C THR A 323 -4.86 10.70 5.66
N THR A 324 -3.66 11.08 5.23
CA THR A 324 -2.40 10.59 5.82
C THR A 324 -1.49 11.78 6.14
N SER A 325 -0.31 11.54 6.70
CA SER A 325 0.69 12.60 6.89
C SER A 325 1.17 13.24 5.59
N ARG A 326 0.87 12.65 4.42
CA ARG A 326 1.41 13.08 3.12
C ARG A 326 0.36 13.21 2.01
N SER A 327 -0.92 12.97 2.29
CA SER A 327 -1.98 12.89 1.28
C SER A 327 -3.36 13.22 1.82
N GLY A 328 -4.24 13.67 0.93
CA GLY A 328 -5.63 14.04 1.22
C GLY A 328 -5.81 15.49 1.64
N TRP A 329 -4.71 16.22 1.88
CA TRP A 329 -4.74 17.61 2.35
C TRP A 329 -3.38 18.31 2.15
N ARG A 330 -3.40 19.64 2.24
CA ARG A 330 -2.23 20.51 2.36
C ARG A 330 -2.48 21.65 3.33
N SER A 331 -1.41 22.21 3.90
CA SER A 331 -1.51 23.40 4.75
C SER A 331 -0.47 24.46 4.43
N GLN A 332 -0.86 25.72 4.62
CA GLN A 332 0.05 26.87 4.63
C GLN A 332 -0.38 27.86 5.72
N VAL A 333 0.57 28.59 6.27
CA VAL A 333 0.29 29.73 7.16
C VAL A 333 0.51 31.00 6.36
N LEU A 334 -0.51 31.86 6.29
CA LEU A 334 -0.47 33.12 5.56
C LEU A 334 -0.54 34.32 6.50
N PRO A 335 0.04 35.46 6.08
CA PRO A 335 -0.14 36.72 6.79
C PRO A 335 -1.62 37.12 6.87
N PRO A 336 -1.98 38.04 7.79
CA PRO A 336 -3.34 38.52 7.92
C PRO A 336 -3.80 39.15 6.60
N SER A 337 -5.04 38.88 6.19
CA SER A 337 -5.67 39.65 5.10
C SER A 337 -6.11 41.03 5.57
N SER A 338 -6.42 41.15 6.87
CA SER A 338 -6.76 42.38 7.59
C SER A 338 -6.57 42.11 9.10
N GLY A 339 -6.34 43.17 9.89
CA GLY A 339 -6.06 43.03 11.33
C GLY A 339 -4.74 42.31 11.62
N ASN A 340 -4.70 41.54 12.72
CA ASN A 340 -3.50 40.85 13.20
C ASN A 340 -3.61 39.32 13.24
N LEU A 341 -4.70 38.74 12.72
CA LEU A 341 -4.92 37.29 12.75
C LEU A 341 -4.24 36.61 11.57
N MET A 342 -3.32 35.71 11.87
CA MET A 342 -2.65 34.89 10.86
C MET A 342 -3.58 33.78 10.40
N ARG A 343 -3.45 33.33 9.15
CA ARG A 343 -4.39 32.37 8.56
C ARG A 343 -3.72 31.02 8.40
N LEU A 344 -4.10 30.03 9.19
CA LEU A 344 -3.78 28.65 8.89
C LEU A 344 -4.79 28.12 7.87
N VAL A 345 -4.34 27.97 6.63
CA VAL A 345 -5.16 27.51 5.50
C VAL A 345 -4.92 26.02 5.31
N LEU A 346 -6.00 25.24 5.25
CA LEU A 346 -6.03 23.81 5.00
C LEU A 346 -6.83 23.55 3.73
N ASP A 347 -6.18 23.05 2.69
CA ASP A 347 -6.87 22.55 1.50
C ASP A 347 -7.05 21.05 1.63
N ILE A 348 -8.27 20.56 1.40
CA ILE A 348 -8.66 19.17 1.62
C ILE A 348 -9.25 18.64 0.33
N SER A 349 -8.65 17.57 -0.20
CA SER A 349 -9.10 16.91 -1.43
C SER A 349 -8.66 15.46 -1.44
N PRO A 350 -9.53 14.51 -1.81
CA PRO A 350 -9.13 13.11 -1.95
C PRO A 350 -8.09 12.88 -3.07
N ALA A 351 -7.98 13.82 -4.02
CA ALA A 351 -7.02 13.75 -5.12
C ALA A 351 -5.63 14.31 -4.76
N MET A 352 -5.42 14.86 -3.56
CA MET A 352 -4.11 15.38 -3.18
C MET A 352 -3.11 14.26 -2.90
N ALA A 353 -2.10 14.16 -3.76
CA ALA A 353 -0.97 13.26 -3.59
C ALA A 353 0.24 13.97 -2.96
N ASN A 354 1.25 13.15 -2.59
CA ASN A 354 2.53 13.64 -2.09
C ASN A 354 3.40 14.13 -3.25
N LEU A 355 3.68 15.44 -3.28
CA LEU A 355 4.53 16.07 -4.30
C LEU A 355 5.95 16.38 -3.80
N THR A 356 6.29 15.98 -2.59
CA THR A 356 7.65 16.20 -2.08
C THR A 356 8.67 15.46 -2.96
N PRO A 357 9.83 16.04 -3.28
CA PRO A 357 10.86 15.34 -4.04
C PRO A 357 11.29 14.06 -3.31
N LEU A 358 11.48 12.97 -4.05
CA LEU A 358 12.08 11.76 -3.48
C LEU A 358 13.55 12.03 -3.12
N THR A 359 13.95 11.58 -1.94
CA THR A 359 15.37 11.51 -1.56
C THR A 359 16.09 10.47 -2.43
N SER A 360 17.42 10.58 -2.54
CA SER A 360 18.21 9.61 -3.31
C SER A 360 17.97 8.17 -2.84
N LYS A 361 17.81 7.94 -1.53
CA LYS A 361 17.51 6.62 -0.96
C LYS A 361 16.13 6.10 -1.39
N GLU A 362 15.12 6.96 -1.44
CA GLU A 362 13.78 6.55 -1.88
C GLU A 362 13.70 6.29 -3.40
N ARG A 363 14.61 6.87 -4.21
CA ARG A 363 14.72 6.57 -5.65
C ARG A 363 15.40 5.24 -5.95
N LEU A 364 16.15 4.68 -5.00
CA LEU A 364 16.80 3.40 -5.19
C LEU A 364 15.78 2.28 -5.12
N ILE A 365 15.64 1.55 -6.23
CA ILE A 365 15.01 0.24 -6.20
C ILE A 365 16.08 -0.83 -6.00
N GLY A 366 15.89 -1.72 -5.01
CA GLY A 366 16.86 -2.79 -4.73
C GLY A 366 17.09 -3.71 -5.93
N SER A 367 18.29 -4.29 -6.03
CA SER A 367 18.68 -5.19 -7.12
C SER A 367 17.80 -6.43 -7.19
N VAL A 368 17.46 -6.87 -8.40
CA VAL A 368 16.80 -8.14 -8.67
C VAL A 368 17.86 -9.19 -9.06
N PRO A 369 17.97 -10.31 -8.33
CA PRO A 369 18.88 -11.39 -8.71
C PRO A 369 18.53 -11.99 -10.09
N PRO A 370 19.53 -12.45 -10.87
CA PRO A 370 19.27 -13.13 -12.13
C PRO A 370 18.53 -14.46 -11.90
N MET A 371 17.68 -14.84 -12.85
CA MET A 371 16.83 -16.04 -12.81
C MET A 371 17.48 -17.19 -13.58
N ARG A 372 17.17 -18.44 -13.23
CA ARG A 372 17.62 -19.61 -13.99
C ARG A 372 16.91 -19.66 -15.34
N ALA A 373 17.65 -19.93 -16.41
CA ALA A 373 17.05 -20.16 -17.72
C ALA A 373 16.33 -21.52 -17.73
N ASN A 374 15.04 -21.52 -18.07
CA ASN A 374 14.33 -22.77 -18.33
C ASN A 374 14.84 -23.35 -19.65
N SER A 375 15.76 -24.31 -19.56
CA SER A 375 16.26 -25.06 -20.73
C SER A 375 15.21 -26.10 -21.12
N GLY A 376 14.32 -25.75 -22.04
CA GLY A 376 13.34 -26.69 -22.56
C GLY A 376 13.94 -27.60 -23.62
N VAL A 377 14.72 -28.63 -23.26
CA VAL A 377 14.85 -29.91 -24.01
C VAL A 377 15.37 -31.01 -23.07
N SER A 378 14.70 -32.16 -23.11
CA SER A 378 15.03 -33.41 -22.44
C SER A 378 16.47 -33.89 -22.68
N GLY A 379 17.08 -34.42 -21.62
CA GLY A 379 18.03 -35.55 -21.63
C GLY A 379 19.24 -35.46 -22.56
N LEU A 380 20.34 -34.84 -22.09
CA LEU A 380 21.72 -35.37 -22.14
C LEU A 380 22.81 -34.36 -21.68
N ALA A 381 22.47 -33.19 -21.14
CA ALA A 381 23.47 -32.21 -20.71
C ALA A 381 23.86 -32.38 -19.22
N LEU A 382 24.63 -33.42 -18.88
CA LEU A 382 25.18 -33.62 -17.53
C LEU A 382 26.41 -32.74 -17.20
N LEU A 383 26.72 -31.71 -18.00
CA LEU A 383 27.91 -30.86 -17.78
C LEU A 383 27.70 -29.34 -18.03
N SER A 384 26.48 -28.88 -18.26
CA SER A 384 26.23 -27.45 -18.48
C SER A 384 25.97 -26.74 -17.15
N SER A 385 26.85 -25.81 -16.77
CA SER A 385 26.60 -24.92 -15.61
C SER A 385 25.22 -24.27 -15.73
N PRO A 386 24.47 -24.06 -14.63
CA PRO A 386 23.17 -23.40 -14.68
C PRO A 386 23.32 -22.04 -15.36
N SER A 387 22.65 -21.86 -16.49
CA SER A 387 22.61 -20.59 -17.19
C SER A 387 21.65 -19.66 -16.46
N TYR A 388 22.15 -18.50 -16.04
CA TYR A 388 21.38 -17.45 -15.39
C TYR A 388 21.16 -16.31 -16.37
N VAL A 389 19.93 -15.80 -16.43
CA VAL A 389 19.53 -14.69 -17.29
C VAL A 389 18.89 -13.58 -16.46
N ARG A 390 19.01 -12.34 -16.94
CA ARG A 390 18.26 -11.23 -16.33
C ARG A 390 16.77 -11.46 -16.56
N PRO A 391 15.91 -11.23 -15.56
CA PRO A 391 14.46 -11.27 -15.78
C PRO A 391 14.08 -10.20 -16.79
N ARG A 392 13.17 -10.53 -17.71
CA ARG A 392 12.70 -9.62 -18.76
C ARG A 392 11.29 -9.15 -18.46
N VAL A 393 11.06 -7.84 -18.54
CA VAL A 393 9.77 -7.21 -18.30
C VAL A 393 9.43 -6.29 -19.48
N VAL A 394 8.21 -6.40 -20.00
CA VAL A 394 7.69 -5.50 -21.02
C VAL A 394 6.93 -4.36 -20.34
N ILE A 395 7.29 -3.13 -20.64
CA ILE A 395 6.60 -1.92 -20.19
C ILE A 395 5.93 -1.29 -21.41
N ASP A 396 4.61 -1.13 -21.34
CA ASP A 396 3.80 -0.61 -22.43
C ASP A 396 3.29 0.80 -22.10
N PRO A 397 3.98 1.86 -22.56
CA PRO A 397 3.39 3.19 -22.56
C PRO A 397 2.18 3.22 -23.51
N GLY A 398 0.99 3.34 -22.94
CA GLY A 398 -0.28 3.36 -23.66
C GLY A 398 -0.31 4.40 -24.78
N HIS A 399 -1.10 4.15 -25.83
CA HIS A 399 -1.30 5.05 -26.97
C HIS A 399 -0.02 5.35 -27.77
N GLY A 400 0.01 6.48 -28.49
CA GLY A 400 1.15 6.94 -29.28
C GLY A 400 0.79 7.21 -30.73
N GLY A 401 1.58 8.05 -31.40
CA GLY A 401 1.35 8.43 -32.79
C GLY A 401 0.05 9.22 -32.91
N ARG A 402 -0.87 8.73 -33.74
CA ARG A 402 -2.14 9.41 -34.03
C ARG A 402 -3.17 9.26 -32.91
N ASP A 403 -2.99 8.27 -32.04
CA ASP A 403 -3.81 8.07 -30.86
C ASP A 403 -3.25 8.87 -29.68
N PRO A 404 -3.91 9.97 -29.26
CA PRO A 404 -3.45 10.78 -28.13
C PRO A 404 -3.77 10.15 -26.76
N GLY A 405 -4.65 9.15 -26.71
CA GLY A 405 -5.34 8.75 -25.49
C GLY A 405 -6.25 9.86 -24.95
N ALA A 406 -6.47 9.86 -23.64
CA ALA A 406 -7.21 10.90 -22.96
C ALA A 406 -6.53 12.28 -23.11
N VAL A 407 -7.37 13.30 -23.37
CA VAL A 407 -6.95 14.69 -23.49
C VAL A 407 -7.71 15.53 -22.46
N GLY A 408 -6.99 16.06 -21.48
CA GLY A 408 -7.52 16.93 -20.44
C GLY A 408 -6.47 17.96 -20.02
N THR A 409 -6.13 18.02 -18.73
CA THR A 409 -4.98 18.79 -18.24
C THR A 409 -3.66 18.37 -18.91
N ILE A 410 -3.52 17.09 -19.26
CA ILE A 410 -2.38 16.55 -20.00
C ILE A 410 -2.85 15.81 -21.26
N ILE A 411 -1.90 15.41 -22.11
CA ILE A 411 -2.13 14.45 -23.20
C ILE A 411 -1.54 13.11 -22.75
N GLU A 412 -2.40 12.09 -22.60
CA GLU A 412 -2.04 10.80 -22.00
C GLU A 412 -0.77 10.19 -22.62
N LYS A 413 -0.70 10.09 -23.96
CA LYS A 413 0.44 9.46 -24.64
C LYS A 413 1.81 10.06 -24.30
N GLN A 414 1.85 11.33 -23.89
CA GLN A 414 3.09 12.03 -23.52
C GLN A 414 3.51 11.61 -22.11
N VAL A 415 2.57 11.63 -21.16
CA VAL A 415 2.82 11.28 -19.76
C VAL A 415 3.13 9.79 -19.63
N THR A 416 2.40 8.92 -20.32
CA THR A 416 2.64 7.47 -20.28
C THR A 416 4.04 7.13 -20.81
N LEU A 417 4.50 7.80 -21.88
CA LEU A 417 5.85 7.62 -22.42
C LEU A 417 6.95 8.08 -21.45
N ASP A 418 6.77 9.24 -20.81
CA ASP A 418 7.73 9.76 -19.82
C ASP A 418 7.85 8.79 -18.64
N VAL A 419 6.72 8.43 -18.02
CA VAL A 419 6.71 7.50 -16.88
C VAL A 419 7.28 6.13 -17.26
N ALA A 420 6.95 5.59 -18.43
CA ALA A 420 7.48 4.31 -18.88
C ALA A 420 9.01 4.32 -19.03
N LYS A 421 9.60 5.40 -19.55
CA LYS A 421 11.05 5.55 -19.64
C LYS A 421 11.71 5.57 -18.26
N ARG A 422 11.13 6.30 -17.31
CA ARG A 422 11.61 6.34 -15.92
C ARG A 422 11.54 4.96 -15.27
N VAL A 423 10.41 4.25 -15.45
CA VAL A 423 10.23 2.87 -14.96
C VAL A 423 11.29 1.94 -15.54
N ARG A 424 11.52 2.00 -16.86
CA ARG A 424 12.56 1.21 -17.54
C ARG A 424 13.93 1.49 -16.92
N ASP A 425 14.32 2.74 -16.80
CA ASP A 425 15.67 3.13 -16.36
C ASP A 425 15.93 2.66 -14.91
N LEU A 426 14.92 2.79 -14.04
CA LEU A 426 14.96 2.23 -12.68
C LEU A 426 15.15 0.71 -12.71
N LEU A 427 14.33 -0.02 -13.48
CA LEU A 427 14.39 -1.48 -13.59
C LEU A 427 15.72 -1.99 -14.18
N VAL A 428 16.26 -1.30 -15.20
CA VAL A 428 17.58 -1.60 -15.77
C VAL A 428 18.68 -1.44 -14.72
N ALA A 429 18.63 -0.36 -13.93
CA ALA A 429 19.57 -0.15 -12.83
C ALA A 429 19.45 -1.25 -11.75
N ALA A 430 18.27 -1.86 -11.58
CA ALA A 430 18.06 -3.00 -10.69
C ALA A 430 18.46 -4.36 -11.29
N GLY A 431 18.98 -4.42 -12.52
CA GLY A 431 19.40 -5.67 -13.16
C GLY A 431 18.29 -6.41 -13.92
N VAL A 432 17.16 -5.75 -14.20
CA VAL A 432 16.06 -6.27 -15.01
C VAL A 432 16.26 -5.86 -16.48
N ASP A 433 16.01 -6.77 -17.42
CA ASP A 433 15.88 -6.44 -18.84
C ASP A 433 14.48 -5.84 -19.10
N ALA A 434 14.37 -4.51 -18.94
CA ALA A 434 13.12 -3.79 -19.17
C ALA A 434 13.04 -3.26 -20.61
N VAL A 435 12.04 -3.70 -21.37
CA VAL A 435 11.84 -3.31 -22.77
C VAL A 435 10.55 -2.51 -22.92
N LEU A 436 10.59 -1.42 -23.69
CA LEU A 436 9.40 -0.63 -23.99
C LEU A 436 8.71 -1.12 -25.25
N THR A 437 7.37 -1.08 -25.28
CA THR A 437 6.61 -1.31 -26.51
C THR A 437 6.88 -0.23 -27.56
N ARG A 438 7.04 1.02 -27.12
CA ARG A 438 7.49 2.16 -27.93
C ARG A 438 8.43 3.06 -27.13
N GLU A 439 9.45 3.60 -27.79
CA GLU A 439 10.41 4.55 -27.18
C GLU A 439 10.20 6.01 -27.60
N THR A 440 9.35 6.22 -28.60
CA THR A 440 9.00 7.53 -29.17
C THR A 440 7.48 7.70 -29.24
N ASP A 441 7.03 8.88 -29.65
CA ASP A 441 5.62 9.13 -29.94
C ASP A 441 5.22 8.47 -31.28
N ARG A 442 4.94 7.17 -31.22
CA ARG A 442 4.50 6.36 -32.36
C ARG A 442 3.48 5.31 -31.93
N GLU A 443 2.59 4.96 -32.83
CA GLU A 443 1.87 3.68 -32.82
C GLU A 443 2.76 2.59 -33.44
N LEU A 444 2.53 1.32 -33.10
CA LEU A 444 3.16 0.17 -33.72
C LEU A 444 2.50 -0.21 -35.03
N HIS A 445 1.22 0.11 -35.17
CA HIS A 445 0.48 -0.14 -36.39
C HIS A 445 -0.63 0.91 -36.61
N PRO A 446 -0.95 1.28 -37.86
CA PRO A 446 -2.03 2.24 -38.15
C PRO A 446 -3.44 1.79 -37.76
N ASP A 447 -3.70 0.48 -37.79
CA ASP A 447 -4.92 -0.14 -37.28
C ASP A 447 -4.77 -0.41 -35.78
N LYS A 448 -5.72 0.10 -34.99
CA LYS A 448 -5.69 0.06 -33.52
C LYS A 448 -5.72 -1.37 -32.97
N ASN A 449 -6.45 -2.28 -33.60
CA ASN A 449 -6.56 -3.66 -33.11
C ASN A 449 -5.24 -4.40 -33.30
N THR A 450 -4.64 -4.23 -34.47
CA THR A 450 -3.31 -4.76 -34.79
C THR A 450 -2.25 -4.15 -33.87
N ASP A 451 -2.31 -2.85 -33.59
CA ASP A 451 -1.41 -2.17 -32.65
C ASP A 451 -1.47 -2.79 -31.24
N LEU A 452 -2.68 -2.93 -30.68
CA LEU A 452 -2.88 -3.54 -29.35
C LEU A 452 -2.46 -5.02 -29.34
N GLN A 453 -2.66 -5.75 -30.43
CA GLN A 453 -2.21 -7.14 -30.56
C GLN A 453 -0.69 -7.23 -30.59
N MET A 454 0.00 -6.38 -31.35
CA MET A 454 1.45 -6.32 -31.40
C MET A 454 2.05 -5.97 -30.03
N ARG A 455 1.40 -5.07 -29.28
CA ARG A 455 1.79 -4.75 -27.89
C ARG A 455 1.76 -5.97 -27.00
N ALA A 456 0.63 -6.68 -26.96
CA ALA A 456 0.47 -7.88 -26.14
C ALA A 456 1.45 -9.00 -26.52
N GLN A 457 1.81 -9.12 -27.80
CA GLN A 457 2.68 -10.15 -28.33
C GLN A 457 4.18 -9.93 -28.06
N MET A 458 4.60 -8.75 -27.57
CA MET A 458 5.99 -8.54 -27.14
C MET A 458 6.37 -9.38 -25.92
N GLY A 459 5.39 -9.90 -25.18
CA GLY A 459 5.60 -10.95 -24.21
C GLY A 459 5.94 -12.29 -24.87
N THR A 460 7.22 -12.52 -25.17
CA THR A 460 7.72 -13.80 -25.71
C THR A 460 8.01 -14.82 -24.61
N PRO A 461 8.19 -16.12 -24.94
CA PRO A 461 8.73 -17.08 -23.98
C PRO A 461 10.00 -16.55 -23.32
N GLY A 462 10.08 -16.66 -21.99
CA GLY A 462 11.17 -16.09 -21.18
C GLY A 462 10.88 -14.71 -20.59
N THR A 463 9.85 -13.98 -21.05
CA THR A 463 9.41 -12.72 -20.42
C THR A 463 8.58 -13.00 -19.17
N GLN A 464 8.87 -12.30 -18.07
CA GLN A 464 8.26 -12.54 -16.75
C GLN A 464 6.89 -11.91 -16.61
N MET A 465 6.71 -10.69 -17.14
CA MET A 465 5.45 -9.94 -17.03
C MET A 465 5.36 -8.80 -18.04
N PHE A 466 4.13 -8.30 -18.22
CA PHE A 466 3.76 -7.16 -19.04
C PHE A 466 3.06 -6.11 -18.16
N VAL A 467 3.50 -4.86 -18.21
CA VAL A 467 2.91 -3.75 -17.46
C VAL A 467 2.55 -2.63 -18.42
N SER A 468 1.27 -2.36 -18.61
CA SER A 468 0.80 -1.21 -19.40
C SER A 468 0.53 -0.01 -18.50
N ILE A 469 0.90 1.18 -18.95
CA ILE A 469 0.81 2.43 -18.19
C ILE A 469 -0.11 3.39 -18.94
N HIS A 470 -1.17 3.82 -18.27
CA HIS A 470 -2.24 4.67 -18.79
C HIS A 470 -2.60 5.79 -17.80
N VAL A 471 -3.34 6.78 -18.30
CA VAL A 471 -3.95 7.85 -17.51
C VAL A 471 -5.44 7.84 -17.76
N ASN A 472 -6.21 7.76 -16.68
CA ASN A 472 -7.65 7.63 -16.78
C ASN A 472 -8.30 9.00 -17.09
N ALA A 473 -9.54 8.95 -17.55
CA ALA A 473 -10.41 10.09 -17.70
C ALA A 473 -11.87 9.67 -17.51
N THR A 474 -12.68 10.63 -17.09
CA THR A 474 -14.13 10.49 -17.02
C THR A 474 -14.78 11.68 -17.71
N GLU A 475 -16.05 11.55 -18.06
CA GLU A 475 -16.83 12.67 -18.57
C GLU A 475 -16.84 13.88 -17.62
N ALA A 476 -17.02 15.09 -18.16
CA ALA A 476 -16.98 16.34 -17.39
C ALA A 476 -18.02 16.35 -16.25
N SER A 477 -19.20 15.76 -16.48
CA SER A 477 -20.28 15.61 -15.49
C SER A 477 -19.87 14.80 -14.25
N THR A 478 -18.87 13.93 -14.37
CA THR A 478 -18.40 13.02 -13.31
C THR A 478 -16.93 13.21 -12.96
N ALA A 479 -16.27 14.22 -13.53
CA ALA A 479 -14.84 14.52 -13.36
C ALA A 479 -14.38 14.54 -11.89
N LEU A 480 -15.21 15.07 -10.98
CA LEU A 480 -14.89 15.16 -9.55
C LEU A 480 -14.92 13.81 -8.81
N LYS A 481 -15.36 12.72 -9.46
CA LYS A 481 -15.39 11.36 -8.91
C LYS A 481 -14.23 10.49 -9.41
N GLY A 482 -13.55 10.90 -10.48
CA GLY A 482 -12.38 10.23 -11.02
C GLY A 482 -11.11 10.79 -10.40
N TYR A 483 -10.53 10.12 -9.41
CA TYR A 483 -9.25 10.54 -8.82
C TYR A 483 -8.53 9.34 -8.21
N GLY A 484 -7.21 9.40 -8.16
CA GLY A 484 -6.36 8.38 -7.56
C GLY A 484 -5.90 7.33 -8.55
N VAL A 485 -5.20 6.33 -8.04
CA VAL A 485 -4.57 5.27 -8.86
C VAL A 485 -5.36 3.98 -8.79
N GLU A 486 -5.44 3.26 -9.90
CA GLU A 486 -6.04 1.92 -10.00
C GLU A 486 -5.20 1.00 -10.88
N THR A 487 -5.34 -0.31 -10.68
CA THR A 487 -4.65 -1.31 -11.51
C THR A 487 -5.62 -2.37 -12.02
N TRP A 488 -5.65 -2.55 -13.33
CA TRP A 488 -6.49 -3.50 -14.03
C TRP A 488 -5.74 -4.80 -14.33
N TRP A 489 -6.45 -5.93 -14.26
CA TRP A 489 -5.90 -7.24 -14.58
C TRP A 489 -6.93 -8.11 -15.31
N ASN A 490 -6.43 -9.11 -16.02
CA ASN A 490 -7.25 -10.11 -16.71
C ASN A 490 -6.99 -11.51 -16.11
N PRO A 491 -8.05 -12.32 -15.88
CA PRO A 491 -7.90 -13.68 -15.37
C PRO A 491 -7.34 -14.69 -16.38
N ASN A 492 -7.00 -14.27 -17.60
CA ASN A 492 -6.34 -15.10 -18.61
C ASN A 492 -4.98 -15.68 -18.16
N HIS A 493 -4.36 -15.10 -17.13
CA HIS A 493 -3.17 -15.66 -16.51
C HIS A 493 -3.30 -15.63 -14.97
N ALA A 494 -3.06 -16.76 -14.32
CA ALA A 494 -3.29 -16.95 -12.88
C ALA A 494 -2.52 -15.96 -11.98
N ARG A 495 -1.37 -15.47 -12.46
CA ARG A 495 -0.50 -14.51 -11.76
C ARG A 495 -0.81 -13.03 -12.00
N SER A 496 -1.73 -12.70 -12.92
CA SER A 496 -2.06 -11.30 -13.24
C SER A 496 -2.68 -10.56 -12.05
N TYR A 497 -3.46 -11.25 -11.22
CA TYR A 497 -4.00 -10.70 -9.97
C TYR A 497 -2.88 -10.28 -9.01
N ASP A 498 -1.92 -11.19 -8.76
CA ASP A 498 -0.79 -10.93 -7.86
C ASP A 498 0.06 -9.77 -8.36
N LEU A 499 0.32 -9.71 -9.68
CA LEU A 499 1.04 -8.61 -10.32
C LEU A 499 0.32 -7.28 -10.11
N ALA A 500 -0.97 -7.19 -10.45
CA ALA A 500 -1.74 -5.97 -10.25
C ALA A 500 -1.75 -5.52 -8.79
N SER A 501 -1.84 -6.48 -7.86
CA SER A 501 -1.80 -6.22 -6.42
C SER A 501 -0.46 -5.63 -5.98
N THR A 502 0.68 -6.15 -6.47
CA THR A 502 2.01 -5.60 -6.16
C THR A 502 2.22 -4.19 -6.73
N LEU A 503 1.76 -3.93 -7.96
CA LEU A 503 1.83 -2.63 -8.62
C LEU A 503 1.00 -1.59 -7.89
N GLN A 504 -0.26 -1.89 -7.57
CA GLN A 504 -1.16 -1.01 -6.84
C GLN A 504 -0.56 -0.61 -5.48
N ARG A 505 -0.07 -1.59 -4.71
CA ARG A 505 0.60 -1.31 -3.42
C ARG A 505 1.85 -0.43 -3.59
N GLY A 506 2.64 -0.68 -4.63
CA GLY A 506 3.84 0.09 -4.93
C GLY A 506 3.52 1.56 -5.21
N MET A 507 2.52 1.82 -6.05
CA MET A 507 2.04 3.17 -6.37
C MET A 507 1.51 3.88 -5.13
N VAL A 508 0.51 3.30 -4.45
CA VAL A 508 -0.14 3.91 -3.27
C VAL A 508 0.87 4.28 -2.19
N ARG A 509 1.81 3.36 -1.88
CA ARG A 509 2.86 3.60 -0.87
C ARG A 509 3.77 4.77 -1.22
N THR A 510 4.07 4.98 -2.50
CA THR A 510 5.11 5.91 -2.95
C THR A 510 4.55 7.29 -3.29
N THR A 511 3.36 7.33 -3.89
CA THR A 511 2.68 8.56 -4.31
C THR A 511 1.78 9.12 -3.20
N GLY A 512 1.27 8.25 -2.33
CA GLY A 512 0.19 8.60 -1.40
C GLY A 512 -1.13 8.92 -2.12
N ALA A 513 -1.24 8.71 -3.44
CA ALA A 513 -2.49 8.93 -4.16
C ALA A 513 -3.61 8.04 -3.61
N PHE A 514 -4.85 8.47 -3.78
CA PHE A 514 -6.01 7.71 -3.34
C PHE A 514 -6.03 6.31 -3.97
N ASP A 515 -6.21 5.28 -3.14
CA ASP A 515 -6.24 3.89 -3.54
C ASP A 515 -7.63 3.49 -4.05
N ARG A 516 -7.77 3.35 -5.37
CA ARG A 516 -9.00 2.86 -6.00
C ARG A 516 -9.03 1.33 -6.15
N GLY A 517 -7.97 0.66 -5.70
CA GLY A 517 -7.81 -0.78 -5.71
C GLY A 517 -7.48 -1.38 -7.07
N ILE A 518 -7.58 -2.70 -7.13
CA ILE A 518 -7.40 -3.49 -8.35
C ILE A 518 -8.74 -3.88 -8.95
N LYS A 519 -8.81 -3.98 -10.28
CA LYS A 519 -10.05 -4.25 -11.02
C LYS A 519 -9.85 -5.40 -12.01
N GLY A 520 -10.70 -6.43 -11.91
CA GLY A 520 -10.70 -7.54 -12.86
C GLY A 520 -11.54 -7.16 -14.09
N TYR A 521 -10.95 -7.23 -15.28
CA TYR A 521 -11.68 -6.92 -16.52
C TYR A 521 -11.18 -7.77 -17.68
N ARG A 522 -12.11 -8.44 -18.35
CA ARG A 522 -11.78 -9.51 -19.31
C ARG A 522 -11.52 -8.99 -20.73
N SER A 523 -11.94 -7.77 -21.04
CA SER A 523 -11.98 -7.31 -22.42
C SER A 523 -10.81 -6.42 -22.84
N LEU A 524 -9.99 -5.89 -21.91
CA LEU A 524 -8.84 -5.05 -22.26
C LEU A 524 -7.88 -5.81 -23.17
N SER A 525 -7.78 -5.39 -24.43
CA SER A 525 -7.10 -6.15 -25.49
C SER A 525 -5.65 -6.49 -25.14
N VAL A 526 -4.87 -5.53 -24.63
CA VAL A 526 -3.47 -5.74 -24.23
C VAL A 526 -3.31 -6.75 -23.10
N LEU A 527 -4.28 -6.82 -22.18
CA LEU A 527 -4.25 -7.79 -21.09
C LEU A 527 -4.75 -9.14 -21.55
N ARG A 528 -5.91 -9.18 -22.22
CA ARG A 528 -6.59 -10.37 -22.75
C ARG A 528 -5.71 -11.19 -23.68
N ASN A 529 -4.97 -10.52 -24.55
CA ASN A 529 -4.13 -11.16 -25.56
C ASN A 529 -2.71 -11.49 -25.06
N SER A 530 -2.34 -11.06 -23.85
CA SER A 530 -1.06 -11.42 -23.25
C SER A 530 -1.05 -12.89 -22.84
N ARG A 531 0.05 -13.58 -23.16
CA ARG A 531 0.29 -14.98 -22.74
C ARG A 531 1.10 -15.10 -21.44
N ILE A 532 1.46 -13.96 -20.86
CA ILE A 532 2.25 -13.83 -19.63
C ILE A 532 1.47 -13.01 -18.59
N PRO A 533 1.84 -13.00 -17.30
CA PRO A 533 1.20 -12.14 -16.30
C PRO A 533 1.17 -10.70 -16.79
N ALA A 534 -0.02 -10.10 -16.80
CA ALA A 534 -0.23 -8.77 -17.37
C ALA A 534 -1.12 -7.90 -16.47
N ALA A 535 -0.74 -6.64 -16.32
CA ALA A 535 -1.53 -5.64 -15.61
C ALA A 535 -1.43 -4.29 -16.32
N LEU A 536 -2.48 -3.46 -16.18
CA LEU A 536 -2.53 -2.09 -16.68
C LEU A 536 -2.72 -1.15 -15.49
N VAL A 537 -1.82 -0.20 -15.30
CA VAL A 537 -1.91 0.81 -14.24
C VAL A 537 -2.49 2.10 -14.80
N GLU A 538 -3.45 2.66 -14.08
CA GLU A 538 -3.98 4.01 -14.28
C GLU A 538 -3.38 4.91 -13.20
N ILE A 539 -2.55 5.86 -13.62
CA ILE A 539 -1.69 6.62 -12.69
C ILE A 539 -2.33 7.91 -12.14
N GLY A 540 -3.60 8.13 -12.46
CA GLY A 540 -4.39 9.30 -12.08
C GLY A 540 -5.46 9.60 -13.13
N PHE A 541 -6.22 10.67 -12.92
CA PHE A 541 -7.30 11.10 -13.81
C PHE A 541 -7.03 12.49 -14.41
N THR A 542 -6.77 12.57 -15.71
CA THR A 542 -6.52 13.87 -16.38
C THR A 542 -7.77 14.76 -16.44
N SER A 543 -8.96 14.22 -16.21
CA SER A 543 -10.22 14.95 -16.16
C SER A 543 -10.45 15.66 -14.82
N HIS A 544 -9.77 15.24 -13.75
CA HIS A 544 -9.96 15.81 -12.41
C HIS A 544 -9.04 17.00 -12.19
N PRO A 545 -9.53 18.13 -11.65
CA PRO A 545 -8.74 19.36 -11.56
C PRO A 545 -7.47 19.22 -10.72
N ILE A 546 -7.53 18.52 -9.58
CA ILE A 546 -6.34 18.27 -8.73
C ILE A 546 -5.45 17.15 -9.29
N ASP A 547 -6.03 16.01 -9.67
CA ASP A 547 -5.25 14.86 -10.13
C ASP A 547 -4.56 15.14 -11.48
N GLY A 548 -5.23 15.88 -12.37
CA GLY A 548 -4.64 16.43 -13.60
C GLY A 548 -3.43 17.31 -13.33
N LEU A 549 -3.42 18.10 -12.25
CA LEU A 549 -2.25 18.89 -11.85
C LEU A 549 -1.14 18.03 -11.21
N ASN A 550 -1.47 16.94 -10.51
CA ASN A 550 -0.44 15.99 -10.09
C ASN A 550 0.30 15.41 -11.32
N LEU A 551 -0.43 15.15 -12.40
CA LEU A 551 0.12 14.58 -13.64
C LEU A 551 1.02 15.54 -14.45
N THR A 552 1.06 16.83 -14.09
CA THR A 552 2.04 17.79 -14.64
C THR A 552 3.28 17.95 -13.76
N ASP A 553 3.26 17.41 -12.53
CA ASP A 553 4.33 17.57 -11.55
C ASP A 553 5.39 16.47 -11.68
N ASN A 554 6.63 16.88 -11.92
CA ASN A 554 7.75 15.95 -12.08
C ASN A 554 8.04 15.09 -10.85
N ASN A 555 7.81 15.60 -9.63
CA ASN A 555 8.02 14.81 -8.42
C ASN A 555 6.93 13.73 -8.28
N TYR A 556 5.69 14.02 -8.71
CA TYR A 556 4.64 13.01 -8.78
C TYR A 556 4.98 11.91 -9.78
N LEU A 557 5.35 12.27 -11.02
CA LEU A 557 5.68 11.29 -12.06
C LEU A 557 6.89 10.41 -11.67
N GLU A 558 7.88 10.98 -10.98
CA GLU A 558 9.00 10.22 -10.41
C GLU A 558 8.52 9.22 -9.34
N ARG A 559 7.61 9.64 -8.45
CA ARG A 559 7.01 8.76 -7.42
C ARG A 559 6.19 7.64 -8.03
N VAL A 560 5.42 7.93 -9.07
CA VAL A 560 4.68 6.91 -9.84
C VAL A 560 5.66 5.90 -10.42
N ALA A 561 6.73 6.35 -11.09
CA ALA A 561 7.72 5.47 -11.69
C ALA A 561 8.42 4.57 -10.65
N VAL A 562 8.86 5.13 -9.52
CA VAL A 562 9.43 4.36 -8.41
C VAL A 562 8.42 3.38 -7.81
N GLY A 563 7.15 3.77 -7.71
CA GLY A 563 6.07 2.91 -7.24
C GLY A 563 5.83 1.71 -8.14
N ILE A 564 5.71 1.92 -9.45
CA ILE A 564 5.55 0.87 -10.46
C ILE A 564 6.79 -0.05 -10.45
N ALA A 565 7.99 0.51 -10.52
CA ALA A 565 9.22 -0.28 -10.56
C ALA A 565 9.45 -1.09 -9.27
N SER A 566 9.07 -0.53 -8.10
CA SER A 566 9.06 -1.28 -6.84
C SER A 566 8.03 -2.42 -6.85
N GLY A 567 6.85 -2.20 -7.42
CA GLY A 567 5.83 -3.25 -7.59
C GLY A 567 6.33 -4.39 -8.48
N VAL A 568 6.95 -4.08 -9.62
CA VAL A 568 7.59 -5.05 -10.51
C VAL A 568 8.70 -5.84 -9.78
N ARG A 569 9.58 -5.14 -9.06
CA ARG A 569 10.62 -5.79 -8.25
C ARG A 569 10.03 -6.76 -7.23
N ASP A 570 9.02 -6.32 -6.48
CA ASP A 570 8.38 -7.13 -5.45
C ASP A 570 7.68 -8.37 -6.09
N ALA A 571 7.06 -8.22 -7.27
CA ALA A 571 6.50 -9.33 -8.04
C ALA A 571 7.58 -10.36 -8.44
N LEU A 572 8.72 -9.90 -8.97
CA LEU A 572 9.83 -10.77 -9.36
C LEU A 572 10.41 -11.54 -8.16
N LEU A 573 10.59 -10.87 -7.02
CA LEU A 573 11.15 -11.48 -5.80
C LEU A 573 10.18 -12.46 -5.11
N THR A 574 8.87 -12.25 -5.26
CA THR A 574 7.84 -13.14 -4.70
C THR A 574 7.45 -14.28 -5.64
N GLY A 575 8.09 -14.40 -6.81
CA GLY A 575 7.85 -15.47 -7.77
C GLY A 575 6.62 -15.27 -8.65
N VAL A 576 6.05 -14.07 -8.69
CA VAL A 576 5.00 -13.68 -9.62
C VAL A 576 5.63 -13.52 -11.00
N SER A 577 5.70 -14.63 -11.75
CA SER A 577 6.28 -14.69 -13.09
C SER A 577 5.54 -15.69 -13.98
N ALA A 578 5.67 -15.53 -15.30
CA ALA A 578 5.14 -16.48 -16.29
C ALA A 578 5.62 -17.92 -16.08
N SER A 579 6.86 -18.09 -15.60
CA SER A 579 7.48 -19.40 -15.33
C SER A 579 7.09 -20.01 -13.98
N GLY A 580 6.41 -19.28 -13.09
CA GLY A 580 6.02 -19.75 -11.75
C GLY A 580 7.17 -20.11 -10.81
N GLN A 581 8.42 -19.87 -11.21
CA GLN A 581 9.63 -20.15 -10.43
C GLN A 581 9.95 -18.94 -9.53
N PRO A 582 10.15 -19.13 -8.22
CA PRO A 582 10.61 -18.06 -7.33
C PRO A 582 12.05 -17.66 -7.66
N ALA A 583 12.35 -16.36 -7.62
CA ALA A 583 13.71 -15.87 -7.65
C ALA A 583 14.41 -16.26 -6.33
N GLY A 584 15.24 -17.32 -6.35
CA GLY A 584 16.27 -17.51 -5.34
C GLY A 584 15.89 -18.26 -4.06
N ALA A 585 15.21 -19.41 -4.16
CA ALA A 585 15.36 -20.41 -3.09
C ALA A 585 16.77 -21.03 -3.20
N ALA A 586 17.75 -20.45 -2.50
CA ALA A 586 18.99 -21.16 -2.21
C ALA A 586 18.63 -22.42 -1.42
N SER A 587 18.70 -23.57 -2.09
CA SER A 587 18.62 -24.87 -1.46
C SER A 587 19.81 -25.01 -0.50
N THR A 588 19.57 -24.75 0.78
CA THR A 588 20.43 -25.23 1.86
C THR A 588 19.98 -26.64 2.20
N THR A 589 20.39 -27.59 1.38
CA THR A 589 20.50 -28.98 1.82
C THR A 589 21.86 -29.47 1.36
N ALA A 590 22.78 -29.61 2.31
CA ALA A 590 23.89 -30.53 2.24
C ALA A 590 24.30 -30.91 3.68
N PRO A 591 24.92 -32.08 3.90
CA PRO A 591 25.03 -33.25 3.02
C PRO A 591 23.95 -34.32 3.29
#